data_AF-A0A969W0I4-F1
#
_entry.id   AF-A0A969W0I4-F1
#
_cell.length_a   1.000
_cell.length_b   1.000
_cell.length_c   1.000
_cell.angle_alpha   90.00
_cell.angle_beta   90.00
_cell.angle_gamma   90.00
#
_symmetry.space_group_name_H-M   'P 1'
#
loop_
_entity.id
_entity.type
_entity.pdbx_description
1 polymer ?
#
loop_
_entity_poly.entity_id
_entity_poly.type
_entity_poly.pdbx_seq_one_letter_code
_entity_poly.pdbx_strand_id
1 'polypeptide(L)'
;MRQFILRTLLIVSGALAIAACQTETPPVATTPVTTPTTVPTAIPTTTPSIQNDAANFNEALYLIGNPDVADLIKQGKYKSGLEHFTAVGKTTKKTDGEDYETFYTGTSGNDTVQGLGYGKHAHFVGINLEVVPDRKTPFPLRPQSLGKGEIDILIGNKGGGGNEFLLGSFITPVNPKSEAFYVGKGSEDYARIQNFTESKDAVILAGDLKQYKFESKEGNFQISTTDGDLIAIVEGINQLKVGEVNKEFGVFTMK
;
A
#
# COMPACT_ATOMS: atom_id res chain seq x y z
N MET A 1 -20.43 11.12 2.64
CA MET A 1 -19.72 11.32 1.37
C MET A 1 -18.50 12.17 1.68
N ARG A 2 -17.39 11.55 2.09
CA ARG A 2 -16.21 12.24 2.62
C ARG A 2 -14.98 11.76 1.84
N GLN A 3 -14.15 12.74 1.51
CA GLN A 3 -12.93 12.73 0.70
C GLN A 3 -11.79 12.12 1.54
N PHE A 4 -11.28 10.93 1.24
CA PHE A 4 -10.37 10.27 2.18
C PHE A 4 -8.98 9.94 1.65
N ILE A 5 -8.78 9.80 0.34
CA ILE A 5 -7.43 9.58 -0.20
C ILE A 5 -6.63 10.91 -0.31
N LEU A 6 -7.28 12.07 -0.16
CA LEU A 6 -6.71 13.32 -0.69
C LEU A 6 -6.73 14.58 0.17
N ARG A 7 -7.40 14.61 1.34
CA ARG A 7 -7.37 15.83 2.18
C ARG A 7 -6.12 15.92 3.06
N THR A 8 -5.61 14.80 3.56
CA THR A 8 -4.58 14.82 4.62
C THR A 8 -3.21 15.27 4.12
N LEU A 9 -2.93 15.20 2.80
CA LEU A 9 -1.62 15.56 2.26
C LEU A 9 -1.55 16.89 1.49
N LEU A 10 -2.65 17.63 1.34
CA LEU A 10 -2.63 18.94 0.66
C LEU A 10 -2.17 20.11 1.56
N ILE A 11 -1.89 19.88 2.86
CA ILE A 11 -1.52 20.94 3.81
C ILE A 11 -0.24 20.60 4.58
N VAL A 12 0.90 20.44 3.92
CA VAL A 12 2.19 20.63 4.62
C VAL A 12 3.24 21.24 3.67
N SER A 13 3.20 22.57 3.52
CA SER A 13 4.38 23.34 3.11
C SER A 13 5.04 23.84 4.39
N GLY A 14 5.97 23.06 4.93
CA GLY A 14 6.71 23.38 6.14
C GLY A 14 7.96 22.50 6.22
N ALA A 15 9.10 23.10 5.90
CA ALA A 15 10.41 22.47 5.69
C ALA A 15 10.79 21.40 6.73
N LEU A 16 11.35 20.27 6.25
CA LEU A 16 12.21 19.42 7.06
C LEU A 16 13.39 18.93 6.21
N ALA A 17 14.57 19.49 6.49
CA ALA A 17 15.84 19.02 5.95
C ALA A 17 16.19 17.69 6.63
N ILE A 18 16.44 16.65 5.84
CA ILE A 18 16.88 15.34 6.32
C ILE A 18 18.40 15.27 6.21
N ALA A 19 19.06 15.09 7.34
CA ALA A 19 20.49 14.80 7.43
C ALA A 19 20.73 13.34 6.99
N ALA A 20 21.62 13.17 6.01
CA ALA A 20 22.06 11.88 5.52
C ALA A 20 23.02 11.20 6.50
N CYS A 21 22.90 9.88 6.65
CA CYS A 21 23.99 9.02 7.08
C CYS A 21 24.00 7.77 6.18
N GLN A 22 25.11 7.58 5.47
CA GLN A 22 25.49 6.40 4.68
C GLN A 22 25.96 5.28 5.66
N THR A 23 26.12 3.99 5.40
CA THR A 23 26.62 3.11 4.31
C THR A 23 26.14 1.66 4.67
N GLU A 24 25.96 0.65 3.82
CA GLU A 24 26.94 -0.17 3.06
C GLU A 24 26.19 -1.22 2.17
N THR A 25 26.83 -1.65 1.07
CA THR A 25 26.59 -2.91 0.28
C THR A 25 27.79 -3.86 0.54
N PRO A 26 27.90 -5.17 0.12
CA PRO A 26 27.22 -6.01 -0.91
C PRO A 26 27.00 -7.51 -0.42
N PRO A 27 26.89 -8.64 -1.20
CA PRO A 27 27.04 -8.87 -2.64
C PRO A 27 26.01 -9.75 -3.40
N VAL A 28 26.18 -9.67 -4.72
CA VAL A 28 25.56 -10.38 -5.85
C VAL A 28 25.86 -11.88 -5.85
N ALA A 29 24.85 -12.69 -6.22
CA ALA A 29 25.06 -14.02 -6.81
C ALA A 29 24.03 -14.29 -7.92
N THR A 30 24.53 -14.66 -9.10
CA THR A 30 23.78 -14.97 -10.33
C THR A 30 23.53 -16.47 -10.50
N THR A 31 22.47 -16.81 -11.26
CA THR A 31 22.27 -17.93 -12.24
C THR A 31 20.90 -18.63 -12.08
N PRO A 32 20.44 -19.48 -13.03
CA PRO A 32 19.66 -19.08 -14.20
C PRO A 32 18.24 -19.70 -14.26
N VAL A 33 17.46 -19.20 -15.22
CA VAL A 33 16.07 -19.48 -15.59
C VAL A 33 15.79 -20.95 -15.96
N THR A 34 14.64 -21.49 -15.51
CA THR A 34 13.84 -22.49 -16.22
C THR A 34 12.34 -22.29 -15.97
N THR A 35 11.55 -22.21 -17.05
CA THR A 35 10.06 -22.22 -17.10
C THR A 35 9.52 -23.62 -16.77
N PRO A 36 8.28 -23.78 -16.25
CA PRO A 36 7.12 -23.89 -17.13
C PRO A 36 5.81 -23.25 -16.63
N THR A 37 4.99 -22.90 -17.64
CA THR A 37 3.61 -22.40 -17.64
C THR A 37 2.61 -23.31 -16.92
N THR A 38 2.00 -22.84 -15.83
CA THR A 38 0.66 -23.21 -15.37
C THR A 38 0.06 -22.09 -14.51
N VAL A 39 -1.18 -21.66 -14.80
CA VAL A 39 -1.96 -20.82 -13.88
C VAL A 39 -2.24 -21.66 -12.62
N PRO A 40 -1.88 -21.23 -11.40
CA PRO A 40 -1.98 -22.07 -10.22
C PRO A 40 -3.45 -22.30 -9.84
N THR A 41 -3.88 -23.56 -9.94
CA THR A 41 -5.19 -24.07 -9.46
C THR A 41 -5.17 -24.42 -7.97
N ALA A 42 -4.05 -24.20 -7.28
CA ALA A 42 -3.93 -24.45 -5.85
C ALA A 42 -3.29 -23.24 -5.16
N ILE A 43 -4.07 -22.60 -4.29
CA ILE A 43 -3.61 -21.59 -3.36
C ILE A 43 -2.61 -22.25 -2.39
N PRO A 44 -1.32 -21.87 -2.34
CA PRO A 44 -0.41 -22.40 -1.33
C PRO A 44 -0.84 -21.91 0.06
N THR A 45 -1.10 -22.86 0.97
CA THR A 45 -1.47 -22.67 2.38
C THR A 45 -0.28 -22.76 3.32
N THR A 46 0.92 -22.36 2.87
CA THR A 46 2.08 -22.28 3.76
C THR A 46 1.91 -21.09 4.72
N THR A 47 1.44 -21.38 5.93
CA THR A 47 1.46 -20.45 7.07
C THR A 47 2.92 -20.23 7.50
N PRO A 48 3.50 -19.02 7.38
CA PRO A 48 4.71 -18.68 8.13
C PRO A 48 4.27 -18.18 9.51
N SER A 49 4.55 -18.96 10.54
CA SER A 49 4.45 -18.52 11.92
C SER A 49 5.61 -17.59 12.29
N ILE A 50 5.25 -16.55 13.07
CA ILE A 50 6.07 -15.51 13.74
C ILE A 50 6.32 -14.27 12.86
N GLN A 51 5.28 -13.43 12.70
CA GLN A 51 5.43 -12.15 12.03
C GLN A 51 5.75 -11.04 13.04
N ASN A 52 6.93 -10.46 12.87
CA ASN A 52 7.35 -9.22 13.47
C ASN A 52 6.39 -8.11 13.02
N ASP A 53 5.37 -7.89 13.82
CA ASP A 53 4.32 -6.88 13.72
C ASP A 53 4.85 -5.47 13.32
N ALA A 54 6.10 -5.13 13.67
CA ALA A 54 6.73 -3.85 13.32
C ALA A 54 7.40 -3.82 11.93
N ALA A 55 7.61 -4.97 11.27
CA ALA A 55 8.46 -5.05 10.09
C ALA A 55 7.91 -4.29 8.87
N ASN A 56 6.58 -4.23 8.71
CA ASN A 56 5.96 -3.55 7.57
C ASN A 56 5.50 -2.13 7.88
N PHE A 57 5.46 -1.71 9.17
CA PHE A 57 5.05 -0.35 9.54
C PHE A 57 6.04 0.67 9.00
N ASN A 58 5.55 1.57 8.13
CA ASN A 58 6.40 2.58 7.52
C ASN A 58 6.33 3.90 8.30
N GLU A 59 7.27 4.08 9.23
CA GLU A 59 7.31 5.26 10.09
C GLU A 59 7.49 6.56 9.30
N ALA A 60 8.29 6.55 8.24
CA ALA A 60 8.50 7.75 7.43
C ALA A 60 7.18 8.23 6.80
N LEU A 61 6.39 7.30 6.26
CA LEU A 61 5.06 7.60 5.72
C LEU A 61 4.07 8.00 6.81
N TYR A 62 4.13 7.34 7.97
CA TYR A 62 3.31 7.69 9.12
C TYR A 62 3.55 9.15 9.55
N LEU A 63 4.80 9.61 9.61
CA LEU A 63 5.11 10.99 9.97
C LEU A 63 4.74 12.01 8.89
N ILE A 64 4.77 11.61 7.61
CA ILE A 64 4.28 12.45 6.49
C ILE A 64 2.76 12.63 6.55
N GLY A 65 2.01 11.56 6.84
CA GLY A 65 0.55 11.62 6.99
C GLY A 65 0.08 12.26 8.30
N ASN A 66 0.96 12.36 9.30
CA ASN A 66 0.65 12.83 10.65
C ASN A 66 1.72 13.82 11.15
N PRO A 67 1.79 15.04 10.56
CA PRO A 67 2.83 16.02 10.88
C PRO A 67 2.77 16.51 12.34
N ASP A 68 1.59 16.49 12.97
CA ASP A 68 1.39 16.75 14.39
C ASP A 68 2.18 15.78 15.27
N VAL A 69 2.30 14.52 14.85
CA VAL A 69 3.10 13.51 15.55
C VAL A 69 4.60 13.83 15.45
N ALA A 70 5.06 14.31 14.30
CA ALA A 70 6.45 14.73 14.14
C ALA A 70 6.81 15.86 15.13
N ASP A 71 5.88 16.77 15.39
CA ASP A 71 6.08 17.83 16.39
C ASP A 71 6.05 17.30 17.83
N LEU A 72 5.23 16.29 18.13
CA LEU A 72 5.26 15.63 19.44
C LEU A 72 6.59 14.90 19.71
N ILE A 73 7.19 14.31 18.67
CA ILE A 73 8.52 13.68 18.76
C ILE A 73 9.61 14.74 19.00
N LYS A 74 9.59 15.86 18.27
CA LYS A 74 10.51 16.98 18.49
C LYS A 74 10.42 17.55 19.91
N GLN A 75 9.22 17.52 20.51
CA GLN A 75 8.99 17.90 21.91
C GLN A 75 9.44 16.84 22.94
N GLY A 76 9.93 15.68 22.49
CA GLY A 76 10.36 14.58 23.35
C GLY A 76 9.22 13.79 24.00
N LYS A 77 7.97 13.97 23.55
CA LYS A 77 6.80 13.26 24.11
C LYS A 77 6.73 11.80 23.66
N TYR A 78 7.29 11.49 22.49
CA TYR A 78 7.45 10.15 21.94
C TYR A 78 8.85 10.04 21.32
N LYS A 79 9.44 8.85 21.34
CA LYS A 79 10.76 8.56 20.76
C LYS A 79 10.68 8.28 19.26
N SER A 80 9.53 7.80 18.79
CA SER A 80 9.29 7.46 17.38
C SER A 80 7.81 7.56 17.02
N GLY A 81 7.52 7.61 15.71
CA GLY A 81 6.18 7.50 15.16
C GLY A 81 5.54 6.16 15.46
N LEU A 82 6.32 5.06 15.48
CA LEU A 82 5.83 3.74 15.90
C LEU A 82 5.38 3.74 17.37
N GLU A 83 6.13 4.40 18.27
CA GLU A 83 5.74 4.53 19.67
C GLU A 83 4.43 5.32 19.79
N HIS A 84 4.31 6.44 19.08
CA HIS A 84 3.07 7.23 19.05
C HIS A 84 1.90 6.41 18.50
N PHE A 85 2.07 5.71 17.38
CA PHE A 85 1.03 4.87 16.79
C PHE A 85 0.54 3.81 17.78
N THR A 86 1.50 3.12 18.43
CA THR A 86 1.21 2.06 19.38
C THR A 86 0.46 2.56 20.62
N ALA A 87 0.82 3.75 21.10
CA ALA A 87 0.24 4.35 22.30
C ALA A 87 -1.10 5.06 22.05
N VAL A 88 -1.25 5.74 20.91
CA VAL A 88 -2.37 6.66 20.63
C VAL A 88 -2.98 6.41 19.26
N GLY A 89 -2.15 6.41 18.21
CA GLY A 89 -2.62 6.47 16.82
C GLY A 89 -3.54 5.32 16.40
N LYS A 90 -3.35 4.13 16.96
CA LYS A 90 -4.14 2.94 16.61
C LYS A 90 -5.58 2.94 17.15
N THR A 91 -5.88 3.72 18.20
CA THR A 91 -7.18 3.71 18.88
C THR A 91 -7.90 5.05 18.89
N THR A 92 -7.16 6.16 18.78
CA THR A 92 -7.67 7.50 19.03
C THR A 92 -7.74 8.32 17.74
N LYS A 93 -8.64 9.29 17.70
CA LYS A 93 -8.76 10.28 16.61
C LYS A 93 -7.85 11.48 16.87
N LYS A 94 -7.43 12.14 15.81
CA LYS A 94 -6.81 13.48 15.86
C LYS A 94 -7.79 14.49 16.46
N THR A 95 -7.26 15.65 16.86
CA THR A 95 -8.07 16.73 17.48
C THR A 95 -9.15 17.27 16.54
N ASP A 96 -8.95 17.18 15.22
CA ASP A 96 -9.93 17.53 14.19
C ASP A 96 -10.99 16.43 13.92
N GLY A 97 -10.88 15.27 14.59
CA GLY A 97 -11.76 14.13 14.45
C GLY A 97 -11.40 13.16 13.31
N GLU A 98 -10.32 13.43 12.57
CA GLU A 98 -9.76 12.52 11.58
C GLU A 98 -9.05 11.34 12.26
N ASP A 99 -8.86 10.25 11.52
CA ASP A 99 -8.08 9.11 11.99
C ASP A 99 -6.58 9.33 11.68
N TYR A 100 -5.70 8.63 12.39
CA TYR A 100 -4.28 8.61 12.02
C TYR A 100 -4.08 7.67 10.83
N GLU A 101 -3.55 8.23 9.74
CA GLU A 101 -3.17 7.48 8.54
C GLU A 101 -2.02 6.55 8.88
N THR A 102 -2.14 5.27 8.55
CA THR A 102 -1.09 4.28 8.83
C THR A 102 -0.70 3.56 7.57
N PHE A 103 0.60 3.36 7.35
CA PHE A 103 1.12 2.78 6.11
C PHE A 103 1.91 1.51 6.41
N TYR A 104 1.57 0.45 5.69
CA TYR A 104 2.29 -0.81 5.69
C TYR A 104 2.81 -1.06 4.27
N THR A 105 4.13 -1.19 4.14
CA THR A 105 4.80 -1.36 2.85
C THR A 105 5.65 -2.63 2.83
N GLY A 106 5.77 -3.26 1.67
CA GLY A 106 6.74 -4.33 1.43
C GLY A 106 8.03 -3.80 0.79
N THR A 107 8.70 -4.69 0.07
CA THR A 107 10.06 -4.54 -0.46
C THR A 107 10.06 -4.73 -1.99
N SER A 108 11.19 -5.13 -2.58
CA SER A 108 11.27 -5.47 -4.02
C SER A 108 11.32 -6.98 -4.23
N GLY A 109 10.59 -7.71 -3.39
CA GLY A 109 10.51 -9.17 -3.38
C GLY A 109 9.15 -9.59 -2.84
N ASN A 110 8.93 -10.90 -2.72
CA ASN A 110 7.65 -11.41 -2.21
C ASN A 110 7.51 -11.12 -0.71
N ASP A 111 6.48 -10.37 -0.37
CA ASP A 111 6.22 -9.92 0.99
C ASP A 111 4.90 -10.47 1.56
N THR A 112 4.85 -10.63 2.87
CA THR A 112 3.58 -10.66 3.61
C THR A 112 3.45 -9.35 4.37
N VAL A 113 2.62 -8.45 3.86
CA VAL A 113 2.39 -7.13 4.44
C VAL A 113 1.14 -7.20 5.31
N GLN A 114 1.35 -7.26 6.62
CA GLN A 114 0.26 -7.37 7.59
C GLN A 114 0.20 -6.14 8.50
N GLY A 115 -1.03 -5.68 8.75
CA GLY A 115 -1.29 -4.58 9.65
C GLY A 115 -1.29 -5.04 11.10
N LEU A 116 -1.08 -4.11 12.02
CA LEU A 116 -0.98 -4.37 13.47
C LEU A 116 -2.31 -4.76 14.15
N GLY A 117 -3.32 -5.17 13.39
CA GLY A 117 -4.64 -5.57 13.87
C GLY A 117 -5.52 -4.41 14.38
N TYR A 118 -4.99 -3.18 14.36
CA TYR A 118 -5.63 -1.96 14.83
C TYR A 118 -5.23 -0.79 13.91
N GLY A 119 -6.06 0.24 13.86
CA GLY A 119 -5.92 1.34 12.94
C GLY A 119 -7.25 1.66 12.29
N LYS A 120 -7.65 2.93 12.33
CA LYS A 120 -8.94 3.36 11.80
C LYS A 120 -8.87 3.70 10.31
N HIS A 121 -7.68 3.96 9.76
CA HIS A 121 -7.45 4.09 8.31
C HIS A 121 -6.03 3.61 7.99
N ALA A 122 -5.92 2.48 7.30
CA ALA A 122 -4.64 1.81 7.04
C ALA A 122 -4.44 1.55 5.56
N HIS A 123 -3.23 1.81 5.09
CA HIS A 123 -2.79 1.68 3.70
C HIS A 123 -1.85 0.50 3.59
N PHE A 124 -2.07 -0.36 2.60
CA PHE A 124 -1.29 -1.57 2.35
C PHE A 124 -0.72 -1.54 0.94
N VAL A 125 0.60 -1.72 0.82
CA VAL A 125 1.32 -1.72 -0.45
C VAL A 125 2.35 -2.84 -0.41
N GLY A 126 2.36 -3.73 -1.41
CA GLY A 126 3.33 -4.83 -1.45
C GLY A 126 4.73 -4.40 -1.90
N ILE A 127 4.82 -3.32 -2.67
CA ILE A 127 6.08 -2.84 -3.23
C ILE A 127 6.84 -1.89 -2.31
N ASN A 128 8.14 -1.75 -2.58
CA ASN A 128 9.01 -0.76 -1.96
C ASN A 128 8.68 0.66 -2.46
N LEU A 129 8.44 1.57 -1.51
CA LEU A 129 8.18 2.99 -1.76
C LEU A 129 9.32 3.85 -1.22
N GLU A 130 9.81 4.75 -2.06
CA GLU A 130 10.73 5.81 -1.68
C GLU A 130 9.96 7.07 -1.29
N VAL A 131 10.36 7.67 -0.16
CA VAL A 131 10.03 9.05 0.18
C VAL A 131 11.07 9.96 -0.45
N VAL A 132 10.66 10.81 -1.39
CA VAL A 132 11.51 11.77 -2.10
C VAL A 132 11.47 13.13 -1.39
N PRO A 133 12.49 13.49 -0.58
CA PRO A 133 12.41 14.63 0.34
C PRO A 133 12.36 16.02 -0.33
N ASP A 134 12.67 16.11 -1.62
CA ASP A 134 13.11 17.36 -2.24
C ASP A 134 12.02 18.18 -2.96
N ARG A 135 10.73 17.93 -2.70
CA ARG A 135 9.65 18.77 -3.25
C ARG A 135 8.56 19.07 -2.23
N LYS A 136 8.15 20.35 -2.18
CA LYS A 136 7.00 20.87 -1.43
C LYS A 136 5.68 20.36 -2.04
N THR A 137 5.47 19.05 -2.05
CA THR A 137 4.33 18.44 -2.73
C THR A 137 3.53 17.58 -1.78
N PRO A 138 2.19 17.56 -1.93
CA PRO A 138 1.39 16.47 -1.42
C PRO A 138 1.98 15.18 -1.99
N PHE A 139 2.38 14.25 -1.12
CA PHE A 139 2.72 12.86 -1.50
C PHE A 139 4.07 12.72 -2.22
N PRO A 140 5.21 12.86 -1.52
CA PRO A 140 6.55 12.67 -2.07
C PRO A 140 6.87 11.19 -2.33
N LEU A 141 5.91 10.38 -2.77
CA LEU A 141 6.11 8.93 -2.91
C LEU A 141 6.45 8.57 -4.33
N ARG A 142 7.49 7.73 -4.47
CA ARG A 142 7.88 7.13 -5.74
C ARG A 142 8.08 5.63 -5.54
N PRO A 143 7.45 4.77 -6.38
CA PRO A 143 7.76 3.34 -6.36
C PRO A 143 9.22 3.10 -6.74
N GLN A 144 9.92 2.25 -5.98
CA GLN A 144 11.26 1.76 -6.36
C GLN A 144 11.20 0.49 -7.22
N SER A 145 10.12 -0.29 -7.07
CA SER A 145 9.71 -1.36 -7.97
C SER A 145 8.22 -1.19 -8.30
N LEU A 146 7.73 -1.87 -9.33
CA LEU A 146 6.29 -1.95 -9.65
C LEU A 146 5.71 -3.33 -9.36
N GLY A 147 6.36 -4.15 -8.53
CA GLY A 147 5.84 -5.49 -8.20
C GLY A 147 6.04 -6.54 -9.28
N LYS A 148 6.82 -6.25 -10.32
CA LYS A 148 6.97 -7.16 -11.47
C LYS A 148 7.72 -8.44 -11.06
N GLY A 149 7.03 -9.58 -11.14
CA GLY A 149 7.55 -10.87 -10.67
C GLY A 149 7.42 -11.09 -9.16
N GLU A 150 6.64 -10.25 -8.47
CA GLU A 150 6.39 -10.36 -7.03
C GLU A 150 5.00 -10.96 -6.77
N ILE A 151 4.89 -11.87 -5.80
CA ILE A 151 3.61 -12.31 -5.23
C ILE A 151 3.57 -11.86 -3.78
N ASP A 152 2.76 -10.84 -3.52
CA ASP A 152 2.62 -10.26 -2.19
C ASP A 152 1.31 -10.66 -1.53
N ILE A 153 1.32 -10.87 -0.22
CA ILE A 153 0.13 -11.10 0.60
C ILE A 153 -0.14 -9.83 1.41
N LEU A 154 -1.25 -9.15 1.13
CA LEU A 154 -1.67 -7.92 1.82
C LEU A 154 -2.81 -8.23 2.78
N ILE A 155 -2.57 -8.13 4.08
CA ILE A 155 -3.51 -8.55 5.12
C ILE A 155 -4.06 -7.32 5.87
N GLY A 156 -5.31 -6.97 5.57
CA GLY A 156 -6.00 -5.83 6.19
C GLY A 156 -6.22 -5.98 7.71
N ASN A 157 -6.35 -4.83 8.38
CA ASN A 157 -6.71 -4.78 9.80
C ASN A 157 -8.16 -5.20 10.03
N LYS A 158 -8.41 -5.92 11.13
CA LYS A 158 -9.77 -6.30 11.55
C LYS A 158 -10.41 -5.17 12.37
N GLY A 159 -11.65 -4.78 12.03
CA GLY A 159 -12.47 -3.90 12.88
C GLY A 159 -12.21 -2.39 12.80
N GLY A 160 -11.35 -1.94 11.89
CA GLY A 160 -11.03 -0.52 11.65
C GLY A 160 -12.11 0.30 10.89
N GLY A 161 -11.74 1.52 10.50
CA GLY A 161 -12.54 2.48 9.72
C GLY A 161 -12.32 2.42 8.19
N GLY A 162 -11.57 1.43 7.72
CA GLY A 162 -11.33 1.13 6.30
C GLY A 162 -9.86 0.84 6.03
N ASN A 163 -9.58 -0.25 5.30
CA ASN A 163 -8.28 -0.55 4.73
C ASN A 163 -8.24 -0.10 3.26
N GLU A 164 -7.15 0.50 2.84
CA GLU A 164 -6.90 0.87 1.44
C GLU A 164 -5.71 0.06 0.92
N PHE A 165 -5.94 -0.74 -0.12
CA PHE A 165 -4.92 -1.58 -0.75
C PHE A 165 -4.46 -0.90 -2.04
N LEU A 166 -3.24 -0.38 -2.06
CA LEU A 166 -2.71 0.38 -3.18
C LEU A 166 -2.02 -0.56 -4.18
N LEU A 167 -2.60 -0.68 -5.37
CA LEU A 167 -2.12 -1.53 -6.46
C LEU A 167 -1.73 -0.71 -7.70
N GLY A 168 -1.40 0.57 -7.48
CA GLY A 168 -0.91 1.46 -8.53
C GLY A 168 -0.27 2.72 -7.96
N SER A 169 0.63 3.31 -8.74
CA SER A 169 1.27 4.58 -8.41
C SER A 169 0.36 5.77 -8.75
N PHE A 170 0.63 6.92 -8.11
CA PHE A 170 -0.15 8.14 -8.28
C PHE A 170 0.61 9.09 -9.21
N ILE A 171 -0.11 9.88 -10.00
CA ILE A 171 0.48 11.04 -10.65
C ILE A 171 0.84 12.06 -9.56
N THR A 172 2.12 12.34 -9.42
CA THR A 172 2.66 13.36 -8.52
C THR A 172 3.76 14.15 -9.24
N PRO A 173 4.21 15.29 -8.69
CA PRO A 173 5.32 16.02 -9.30
C PRO A 173 6.66 15.26 -9.32
N VAL A 174 6.80 14.17 -8.56
CA VAL A 174 7.98 13.27 -8.57
C VAL A 174 7.71 11.94 -9.29
N ASN A 175 6.45 11.68 -9.67
CA ASN A 175 6.02 10.52 -10.44
C ASN A 175 5.01 10.96 -11.52
N PRO A 176 5.46 11.36 -12.72
CA PRO A 176 4.60 12.04 -13.70
C PRO A 176 3.55 11.12 -14.35
N LYS A 177 3.56 9.82 -14.04
CA LYS A 177 2.64 8.83 -14.59
C LYS A 177 2.13 7.92 -13.48
N SER A 178 0.85 7.61 -13.54
CA SER A 178 0.24 6.55 -12.75
C SER A 178 0.39 5.21 -13.47
N GLU A 179 0.87 4.19 -12.75
CA GLU A 179 1.22 2.88 -13.28
C GLU A 179 0.70 1.78 -12.37
N ALA A 180 0.08 0.75 -12.96
CA ALA A 180 -0.38 -0.40 -12.21
C ALA A 180 0.80 -1.23 -11.70
N PHE A 181 0.64 -1.81 -10.51
CA PHE A 181 1.60 -2.76 -9.95
C PHE A 181 1.33 -4.18 -10.48
N TYR A 182 2.32 -5.07 -10.39
CA TYR A 182 2.25 -6.48 -10.79
C TYR A 182 1.93 -6.67 -12.29
N VAL A 183 2.47 -5.81 -13.15
CA VAL A 183 2.27 -5.90 -14.61
C VAL A 183 3.48 -6.53 -15.30
N GLY A 184 3.22 -7.48 -16.20
CA GLY A 184 4.19 -8.01 -17.16
C GLY A 184 4.78 -9.38 -16.84
N LYS A 185 4.16 -10.18 -15.96
CA LYS A 185 4.43 -11.63 -15.80
C LYS A 185 3.17 -12.50 -15.84
N GLY A 186 2.11 -12.06 -16.51
CA GLY A 186 0.90 -12.84 -16.70
C GLY A 186 0.19 -13.09 -15.37
N SER A 187 0.21 -14.33 -14.91
CA SER A 187 -0.34 -14.72 -13.59
C SER A 187 0.73 -15.22 -12.63
N GLU A 188 2.00 -14.94 -12.92
CA GLU A 188 3.15 -15.30 -12.06
C GLU A 188 3.47 -14.21 -11.02
N ASP A 189 2.90 -13.01 -11.16
CA ASP A 189 2.93 -11.92 -10.20
C ASP A 189 1.52 -11.39 -9.92
N TYR A 190 1.21 -11.03 -8.67
CA TYR A 190 -0.05 -10.42 -8.25
C TYR A 190 -0.05 -10.12 -6.75
N ALA A 191 -0.94 -9.22 -6.31
CA ALA A 191 -1.28 -9.05 -4.90
C ALA A 191 -2.42 -9.99 -4.46
N ARG A 192 -2.21 -10.74 -3.39
CA ARG A 192 -3.23 -11.53 -2.70
C ARG A 192 -3.75 -10.75 -1.51
N ILE A 193 -5.00 -10.29 -1.57
CA ILE A 193 -5.60 -9.43 -0.54
C ILE A 193 -6.47 -10.27 0.40
N GLN A 194 -6.16 -10.19 1.70
CA GLN A 194 -6.87 -10.89 2.77
C GLN A 194 -7.49 -9.92 3.76
N ASN A 195 -8.51 -10.39 4.50
CA ASN A 195 -9.29 -9.60 5.46
C ASN A 195 -9.96 -8.35 4.85
N PHE A 196 -10.33 -8.41 3.56
CA PHE A 196 -11.07 -7.34 2.92
C PHE A 196 -12.52 -7.26 3.44
N THR A 197 -12.97 -6.06 3.79
CA THR A 197 -14.35 -5.80 4.24
C THR A 197 -15.10 -4.92 3.24
N GLU A 198 -16.03 -5.49 2.46
CA GLU A 198 -16.76 -4.78 1.37
C GLU A 198 -17.36 -3.42 1.78
N SER A 199 -17.88 -3.31 3.00
CA SER A 199 -18.52 -2.06 3.45
C SER A 199 -17.55 -0.95 3.87
N LYS A 200 -16.25 -1.22 3.92
CA LYS A 200 -15.24 -0.34 4.54
C LYS A 200 -13.97 -0.16 3.72
N ASP A 201 -13.52 -1.23 3.08
CA ASP A 201 -12.21 -1.30 2.46
C ASP A 201 -12.28 -0.92 0.99
N ALA A 202 -11.14 -0.55 0.43
CA ALA A 202 -11.03 -0.22 -0.99
C ALA A 202 -9.73 -0.74 -1.59
N VAL A 203 -9.79 -1.14 -2.86
CA VAL A 203 -8.61 -1.35 -3.70
C VAL A 203 -8.41 -0.10 -4.56
N ILE A 204 -7.20 0.47 -4.56
CA ILE A 204 -6.84 1.62 -5.39
C ILE A 204 -6.04 1.12 -6.59
N LEU A 205 -6.50 1.46 -7.80
CA LEU A 205 -5.89 1.07 -9.07
C LEU A 205 -5.44 2.32 -9.85
N ALA A 206 -4.34 2.16 -10.58
CA ALA A 206 -3.83 3.17 -11.49
C ALA A 206 -4.69 3.33 -12.75
N GLY A 207 -4.62 4.49 -13.39
CA GLY A 207 -5.21 4.76 -14.70
C GLY A 207 -6.74 4.78 -14.75
N ASP A 208 -7.28 4.20 -15.81
CA ASP A 208 -8.70 4.19 -16.16
C ASP A 208 -9.31 2.80 -16.02
N LEU A 209 -10.56 2.74 -15.56
CA LEU A 209 -11.34 1.51 -15.43
C LEU A 209 -11.31 0.61 -16.68
N LYS A 210 -11.26 1.22 -17.87
CA LYS A 210 -11.27 0.53 -19.17
C LYS A 210 -10.03 -0.32 -19.43
N GLN A 211 -8.96 -0.10 -18.66
CA GLN A 211 -7.71 -0.84 -18.77
C GLN A 211 -7.79 -2.19 -18.04
N TYR A 212 -8.86 -2.44 -17.28
CA TYR A 212 -9.00 -3.59 -16.40
C TYR A 212 -10.18 -4.48 -16.78
N LYS A 213 -10.06 -5.75 -16.38
CA LYS A 213 -11.09 -6.79 -16.36
C LYS A 213 -11.31 -7.22 -14.92
N PHE A 214 -12.57 -7.49 -14.58
CA PHE A 214 -12.99 -7.86 -13.23
C PHE A 214 -13.83 -9.12 -13.31
N GLU A 215 -13.41 -10.16 -12.58
CA GLU A 215 -14.05 -11.48 -12.66
C GLU A 215 -14.20 -12.08 -11.26
N SER A 216 -15.33 -12.77 -11.05
CA SER A 216 -15.50 -13.61 -9.87
C SER A 216 -15.06 -15.02 -10.22
N LYS A 217 -14.10 -15.57 -9.47
CA LYS A 217 -13.57 -16.91 -9.66
C LYS A 217 -13.34 -17.59 -8.32
N GLU A 218 -13.96 -18.75 -8.13
CA GLU A 218 -13.79 -19.59 -6.93
C GLU A 218 -14.07 -18.85 -5.61
N GLY A 219 -15.04 -17.94 -5.61
CA GLY A 219 -15.39 -17.17 -4.41
C GLY A 219 -14.53 -15.93 -4.16
N ASN A 220 -13.63 -15.59 -5.10
CA ASN A 220 -12.70 -14.46 -5.01
C ASN A 220 -12.93 -13.47 -6.16
N PHE A 221 -12.54 -12.22 -5.96
CA PHE A 221 -12.65 -11.16 -6.93
C PHE A 221 -11.28 -10.91 -7.55
N GLN A 222 -11.14 -11.23 -8.83
CA GLN A 222 -9.90 -11.08 -9.57
C GLN A 222 -9.91 -9.78 -10.37
N ILE A 223 -8.79 -9.07 -10.30
CA ILE A 223 -8.53 -7.85 -11.04
C ILE A 223 -7.37 -8.17 -11.99
N SER A 224 -7.61 -8.02 -13.28
CA SER A 224 -6.60 -8.20 -14.32
C SER A 224 -6.57 -6.98 -15.23
N THR A 225 -5.48 -6.78 -15.95
CA THR A 225 -5.45 -5.87 -17.09
C THR A 225 -6.25 -6.44 -18.27
N THR A 226 -6.60 -5.60 -19.23
CA THR A 226 -7.33 -6.02 -20.43
C THR A 226 -6.54 -6.97 -21.34
N ASP A 227 -5.21 -6.90 -21.33
CA ASP A 227 -4.29 -7.81 -22.00
C ASP A 227 -4.02 -9.11 -21.23
N GLY A 228 -4.46 -9.21 -19.97
CA GLY A 228 -4.54 -10.47 -19.22
C GLY A 228 -3.50 -10.68 -18.13
N ASP A 229 -2.72 -9.66 -17.75
CA ASP A 229 -1.90 -9.71 -16.54
C ASP A 229 -2.81 -9.66 -15.30
N LEU A 230 -2.59 -10.57 -14.35
CA LEU A 230 -3.30 -10.62 -13.08
C LEU A 230 -2.68 -9.62 -12.11
N ILE A 231 -3.49 -8.72 -11.57
CA ILE A 231 -3.04 -7.66 -10.67
C ILE A 231 -3.33 -8.02 -9.22
N ALA A 232 -4.53 -8.55 -8.97
CA ALA A 232 -4.90 -8.98 -7.63
C ALA A 232 -5.97 -10.06 -7.57
N ILE A 233 -5.94 -10.78 -6.46
CA ILE A 233 -7.01 -11.66 -5.98
C ILE A 233 -7.46 -11.12 -4.63
N VAL A 234 -8.71 -10.66 -4.54
CA VAL A 234 -9.34 -10.26 -3.28
C VAL A 234 -10.13 -11.44 -2.72
N GLU A 235 -9.68 -11.96 -1.58
CA GLU A 235 -10.19 -13.23 -1.05
C GLU A 235 -11.57 -13.11 -0.40
N GLY A 236 -12.43 -14.08 -0.71
CA GLY A 236 -13.77 -14.18 -0.12
C GLY A 236 -14.76 -13.11 -0.60
N ILE A 237 -14.37 -12.30 -1.58
CA ILE A 237 -15.20 -11.26 -2.19
C ILE A 237 -15.64 -11.72 -3.57
N ASN A 238 -16.93 -11.61 -3.89
CA ASN A 238 -17.41 -12.02 -5.22
C ASN A 238 -17.56 -10.86 -6.20
N GLN A 239 -17.67 -9.63 -5.70
CA GLN A 239 -17.87 -8.45 -6.52
C GLN A 239 -17.42 -7.21 -5.77
N LEU A 240 -16.82 -6.26 -6.49
CA LEU A 240 -16.60 -4.90 -6.04
C LEU A 240 -17.19 -3.94 -7.07
N LYS A 241 -17.62 -2.77 -6.62
CA LYS A 241 -18.14 -1.71 -7.48
C LYS A 241 -17.07 -0.64 -7.66
N VAL A 242 -17.19 0.08 -8.78
CA VAL A 242 -16.38 1.26 -9.00
C VAL A 242 -16.76 2.30 -7.96
N GLY A 243 -15.76 2.77 -7.24
CA GLY A 243 -15.86 3.82 -6.27
C GLY A 243 -15.57 5.18 -6.88
N GLU A 244 -14.70 5.92 -6.21
CA GLU A 244 -14.21 7.22 -6.63
C GLU A 244 -13.20 7.10 -7.77
N VAL A 245 -13.27 8.02 -8.73
CA VAL A 245 -12.30 8.19 -9.82
C VAL A 245 -11.61 9.53 -9.61
N ASN A 246 -10.30 9.51 -9.41
CA ASN A 246 -9.49 10.69 -9.24
C ASN A 246 -8.52 10.86 -10.40
N LYS A 247 -8.95 11.65 -11.40
CA LYS A 247 -8.18 11.91 -12.62
C LYS A 247 -6.91 12.73 -12.37
N GLU A 248 -6.88 13.56 -11.34
CA GLU A 248 -5.71 14.37 -11.00
C GLU A 248 -4.52 13.48 -10.63
N PHE A 249 -4.78 12.42 -9.86
CA PHE A 249 -3.76 11.46 -9.46
C PHE A 249 -3.70 10.24 -10.38
N GLY A 250 -4.56 10.17 -11.40
CA GLY A 250 -4.66 9.04 -12.31
C GLY A 250 -4.99 7.74 -11.59
N VAL A 251 -5.91 7.73 -10.64
CA VAL A 251 -6.32 6.51 -9.92
C VAL A 251 -7.83 6.41 -9.79
N PHE A 252 -8.33 5.20 -9.54
CA PHE A 252 -9.71 4.97 -9.13
C PHE A 252 -9.78 3.88 -8.05
N THR A 253 -10.92 3.78 -7.38
CA THR A 253 -11.16 2.79 -6.31
C THR A 253 -12.16 1.72 -6.71
N MET A 254 -12.00 0.53 -6.17
CA MET A 254 -12.96 -0.57 -6.16
C MET A 254 -13.37 -0.87 -4.72
N LYS A 255 -14.68 -0.95 -4.43
CA LYS A 255 -15.25 -1.15 -3.09
C LYS A 255 -16.61 -1.82 -3.14
#